data_AF-A0A7R9IU80-F1
#
_entry.id   AF-A0A7R9IU80-F1
#
_cell.length_a   1.000
_cell.length_b   1.000
_cell.length_c   1.000
_cell.angle_alpha   90.00
_cell.angle_beta   90.00
_cell.angle_gamma   90.00
#
_symmetry.space_group_name_H-M   'P 1'
#
loop_
_entity.id
_entity.type
_entity.pdbx_description
1 polymer ?
#
loop_
_entity_poly.entity_id
_entity_poly.type
_entity_poly.pdbx_seq_one_letter_code
_entity_poly.pdbx_strand_id
1 'polypeptide(L)'
;MWSIVDPICTFLFSVLVLLTTFAIIKDAIVVLMEGMPKGVDFTSVLNTFLQQDGVLKVHNLRIWALSLDKTALSAHLAIRPGVNPQKILHQVNQEIHSRFNFLR
;
A
#
# COMPACT_ATOMS: atom_id res chain seq x y z
N MET A 1 -30.49 -32.24 29.16
CA MET A 1 -29.61 -31.06 29.32
C MET A 1 -28.49 -31.14 28.27
N TRP A 2 -28.85 -31.10 26.99
CA TRP A 2 -27.94 -31.16 25.83
C TRP A 2 -28.43 -30.23 24.72
N SER A 3 -29.75 -30.06 24.60
CA SER A 3 -30.41 -29.16 23.63
C SER A 3 -30.09 -27.65 23.76
N ILE A 4 -29.46 -27.21 24.84
CA ILE A 4 -29.05 -25.81 25.08
C ILE A 4 -27.57 -25.56 24.77
N VAL A 5 -26.75 -26.62 24.77
CA VAL A 5 -25.32 -26.52 24.48
C VAL A 5 -25.11 -26.22 22.99
N ASP A 6 -25.86 -26.88 22.12
CA ASP A 6 -25.83 -26.64 20.67
C ASP A 6 -26.07 -25.18 20.27
N PRO A 7 -27.17 -24.51 20.71
CA PRO A 7 -27.41 -23.11 20.35
C PRO A 7 -26.35 -22.15 20.90
N ILE A 8 -25.79 -22.41 22.10
CA ILE A 8 -24.71 -21.58 22.67
C ILE A 8 -23.42 -21.74 21.85
N CYS A 9 -23.05 -22.98 21.50
CA CYS A 9 -21.88 -23.24 20.66
C CYS A 9 -22.03 -22.61 19.27
N THR A 10 -23.21 -22.72 18.66
CA THR A 10 -23.49 -22.13 17.34
C THR A 10 -23.44 -20.60 17.39
N PHE A 11 -23.97 -20.00 18.46
CA PHE A 11 -23.91 -18.55 18.68
C PHE A 11 -22.46 -18.08 18.86
N LEU A 12 -21.67 -18.77 19.68
CA LEU A 12 -20.27 -18.45 19.90
C LEU A 12 -19.46 -18.54 18.60
N PHE A 13 -19.67 -19.61 17.82
CA PHE A 13 -19.01 -19.81 16.54
C PHE A 13 -19.43 -18.76 15.51
N SER A 14 -20.72 -18.41 15.46
CA SER A 14 -21.23 -17.36 14.59
C SER A 14 -20.56 -16.01 14.91
N VAL A 15 -20.45 -15.63 16.18
CA VAL A 15 -19.75 -14.40 16.59
C VAL A 15 -18.28 -14.45 16.19
N LEU A 16 -17.59 -15.57 16.40
CA LEU A 16 -16.18 -15.74 16.05
C LEU A 16 -15.96 -15.61 14.53
N VAL A 17 -16.80 -16.24 13.71
CA VAL A 17 -16.76 -16.12 12.25
C VAL A 17 -17.08 -14.71 11.80
N LEU A 18 -18.03 -14.02 12.45
CA LEU A 18 -18.42 -12.68 12.08
C LEU A 18 -17.29 -11.68 12.36
N LEU A 19 -16.57 -11.83 13.48
CA LEU A 19 -15.39 -11.03 13.81
C LEU A 19 -14.25 -11.22 12.80
N THR A 20 -13.92 -12.46 12.44
CA THR A 20 -12.85 -12.74 11.47
C THR A 20 -13.23 -12.27 10.07
N THR A 21 -14.48 -12.50 9.65
CA THR A 21 -14.99 -12.07 8.35
C THR A 21 -15.03 -10.55 8.25
N PHE A 22 -15.43 -9.84 9.31
CA PHE A 22 -15.46 -8.38 9.31
C PHE A 22 -14.07 -7.76 9.12
N ALA A 23 -13.04 -8.33 9.75
CA ALA A 23 -11.66 -7.88 9.54
C ALA A 23 -11.23 -8.06 8.07
N ILE A 24 -11.51 -9.22 7.48
CA ILE A 24 -11.18 -9.54 6.08
C ILE A 24 -11.93 -8.62 5.12
N ILE A 25 -13.25 -8.43 5.31
CA ILE A 25 -14.06 -7.54 4.48
C ILE A 25 -13.55 -6.11 4.56
N LYS A 26 -13.19 -5.63 5.75
CA LYS A 26 -12.63 -4.28 5.92
C LYS A 26 -11.33 -4.12 5.12
N ASP A 27 -10.44 -5.10 5.17
CA ASP A 27 -9.19 -5.05 4.41
C ASP A 27 -9.45 -5.17 2.90
N ALA A 28 -10.41 -5.99 2.46
CA ALA A 28 -10.84 -6.06 1.06
C ALA A 28 -11.43 -4.73 0.59
N ILE A 29 -12.25 -4.05 1.40
CA ILE A 29 -12.79 -2.72 1.10
C ILE A 29 -11.65 -1.71 0.96
N VAL A 30 -10.65 -1.73 1.85
CA VAL A 30 -9.49 -0.82 1.74
C VAL A 30 -8.75 -1.03 0.43
N VAL A 31 -8.53 -2.28 0.02
CA VAL A 31 -7.91 -2.59 -1.29
C VAL A 31 -8.79 -2.11 -2.45
N LEU A 32 -10.09 -2.38 -2.42
CA LEU A 32 -11.04 -1.99 -3.47
C LEU A 32 -11.22 -0.47 -3.60
N MET A 33 -11.11 0.27 -2.49
CA MET A 33 -11.22 1.73 -2.48
C MET A 33 -9.98 2.45 -3.02
N GLU A 34 -9.00 1.72 -3.57
CA GLU A 34 -7.64 2.23 -3.80
C GLU A 34 -7.05 2.86 -2.52
N GLY A 35 -7.48 2.35 -1.37
CA GLY A 35 -7.09 2.85 -0.06
C GLY A 35 -5.59 2.65 0.15
N MET A 36 -4.94 3.69 0.65
CA MET A 36 -3.52 3.67 0.96
C MET A 36 -3.19 2.47 1.86
N PRO A 37 -2.23 1.59 1.48
CA PRO A 37 -1.87 0.44 2.28
C PRO A 37 -1.44 0.87 3.68
N LYS A 38 -2.02 0.24 4.72
CA LYS A 38 -1.62 0.43 6.11
C LYS A 38 -0.16 -0.05 6.27
N GLY A 39 0.79 0.87 6.24
CA GLY A 39 2.22 0.56 6.39
C GLY A 39 3.14 1.30 5.43
N VAL A 40 2.62 1.96 4.39
CA VAL A 40 3.44 2.80 3.51
C VAL A 40 3.31 4.26 3.92
N ASP A 41 4.35 4.80 4.55
CA ASP A 41 4.40 6.20 4.93
C ASP A 41 4.66 7.07 3.69
N PHE A 42 3.62 7.77 3.25
CA PHE A 42 3.66 8.73 2.15
C PHE A 42 4.87 9.68 2.26
N THR A 43 5.13 10.13 3.49
CA THR A 43 6.16 11.11 3.81
C THR A 43 7.55 10.52 3.57
N SER A 44 7.74 9.25 3.93
CA SER A 44 9.01 8.55 3.75
C SER A 44 9.31 8.31 2.27
N VAL A 45 8.28 7.95 1.49
CA VAL A 45 8.40 7.79 0.03
C VAL A 45 8.70 9.15 -0.62
N LEU A 46 7.94 10.20 -0.28
CA LEU A 46 8.14 11.55 -0.79
C LEU A 46 9.56 12.09 -0.48
N ASN A 47 10.03 11.90 0.75
CA ASN A 47 11.38 12.30 1.15
C ASN A 47 12.46 11.53 0.39
N THR A 48 12.25 10.24 0.10
CA THR A 48 13.19 9.45 -0.71
C THR A 48 13.28 10.03 -2.13
N PHE A 49 12.17 10.46 -2.72
CA PHE A 49 12.18 11.14 -4.02
C PHE A 49 12.83 12.52 -3.97
N LEU A 50 12.60 13.31 -2.91
CA LEU A 50 13.16 14.65 -2.75
C LEU A 50 14.66 14.65 -2.44
N GLN A 51 15.19 13.57 -1.86
CA GLN A 51 16.63 13.39 -1.60
C GLN A 51 17.43 13.09 -2.87
N GLN A 52 16.78 12.78 -4.00
CA GLN A 52 17.48 12.46 -5.25
C GLN A 52 17.92 13.72 -6.00
N ASP A 53 19.23 13.78 -6.27
CA ASP A 53 19.89 14.91 -6.92
C ASP A 53 19.40 15.04 -8.38
N GLY A 54 18.66 16.13 -8.66
CA GLY A 54 18.07 16.40 -9.97
C GLY A 54 16.53 16.40 -10.01
N VAL A 55 15.85 15.96 -8.94
CA VAL A 55 14.40 16.11 -8.78
C VAL A 55 14.09 17.50 -8.24
N LEU A 56 13.45 18.35 -9.05
CA LEU A 56 13.01 19.67 -8.63
C LEU A 56 11.72 19.61 -7.82
N LYS A 57 10.80 18.72 -8.18
CA LYS A 57 9.48 18.63 -7.52
C LYS A 57 8.79 17.31 -7.83
N VAL A 58 8.10 16.72 -6.84
CA VAL A 58 7.22 15.57 -7.05
C VAL A 58 5.78 16.06 -7.08
N HIS A 59 5.04 15.75 -8.14
CA HIS A 59 3.61 16.01 -8.26
C HIS A 59 2.85 14.70 -8.33
N ASN A 60 1.64 14.69 -7.77
CA ASN A 60 0.69 13.58 -7.87
C ASN A 60 1.28 12.21 -7.50
N LEU A 61 1.96 12.13 -6.36
CA LEU A 61 2.35 10.86 -5.77
C LEU A 61 1.09 10.11 -5.34
N ARG A 62 0.83 8.95 -5.95
CA ARG A 62 -0.25 8.03 -5.61
C ARG A 62 0.34 6.66 -5.29
N ILE A 63 -0.07 6.13 -4.15
CA ILE A 63 0.32 4.80 -3.65
C ILE A 63 -0.96 4.00 -3.55
N TRP A 64 -0.99 2.81 -4.15
CA TRP A 64 -2.15 1.94 -4.17
C TRP A 64 -1.76 0.53 -3.75
N ALA A 65 -2.59 -0.12 -2.94
CA ALA A 65 -2.44 -1.54 -2.66
C ALA A 65 -3.17 -2.35 -3.75
N LEU A 66 -2.42 -3.07 -4.59
CA LEU A 66 -3.00 -4.00 -5.58
C LEU A 66 -3.45 -5.31 -4.91
N SER A 67 -2.80 -5.72 -3.82
CA SER A 67 -3.13 -6.90 -2.99
C SER A 67 -2.53 -6.74 -1.59
N LEU A 68 -2.87 -7.65 -0.64
CA LEU A 68 -2.29 -7.64 0.72
C LEU A 68 -0.75 -7.60 0.75
N ASP A 69 -0.11 -8.17 -0.27
CA ASP A 69 1.36 -8.25 -0.39
C ASP A 69 1.88 -7.51 -1.63
N LYS A 70 1.03 -6.73 -2.32
CA LYS A 70 1.41 -6.02 -3.54
C LYS A 70 1.00 -4.57 -3.46
N THR A 71 1.99 -3.68 -3.46
CA THR A 71 1.77 -2.23 -3.50
C THR A 71 2.34 -1.68 -4.81
N ALA A 72 1.55 -0.84 -5.47
CA ALA A 72 1.90 -0.10 -6.68
C ALA A 72 1.99 1.40 -6.36
N LEU A 73 2.81 2.11 -7.13
CA LEU A 73 3.10 3.52 -6.94
C LEU A 73 3.12 4.23 -8.30
N SER A 74 2.56 5.43 -8.36
CA SER A 74 2.74 6.34 -9.48
C SER A 74 3.10 7.74 -8.99
N ALA A 75 4.12 8.35 -9.57
CA ALA A 75 4.56 9.70 -9.22
C ALA A 75 5.02 10.44 -10.48
N HIS A 76 4.72 11.74 -10.56
CA HIS A 76 5.28 12.60 -11.60
C HIS A 76 6.43 13.42 -11.03
N LEU A 77 7.64 13.15 -11.54
CA LEU A 77 8.87 13.83 -11.14
C LEU A 77 9.14 14.98 -12.12
N ALA A 78 9.18 16.20 -11.61
CA ALA A 78 9.73 17.35 -12.32
C ALA A 78 11.23 17.35 -12.13
N ILE A 79 11.97 17.23 -13.23
CA ILE A 79 13.43 17.17 -13.26
C ILE A 79 14.02 18.50 -13.73
N ARG A 80 15.26 18.80 -13.31
CA ARG A 80 15.95 20.03 -13.71
C ARG A 80 16.27 20.02 -15.22
N PRO A 81 16.00 21.13 -15.94
CA PRO A 81 16.38 21.24 -17.36
C PRO A 81 17.90 21.10 -17.51
N GLY A 82 18.33 20.23 -18.42
CA GLY A 82 19.75 19.90 -18.66
C GLY A 82 20.22 18.56 -18.06
N VAL A 83 19.36 17.85 -17.31
CA VAL A 83 19.67 16.51 -16.79
C VAL A 83 18.93 15.44 -17.59
N ASN A 84 19.57 14.29 -17.80
CA ASN A 84 18.99 13.21 -18.58
C ASN A 84 17.82 12.54 -17.80
N PRO A 85 16.57 12.64 -18.28
CA PRO A 85 15.38 12.12 -17.59
C PRO A 85 15.47 10.63 -17.30
N GLN A 86 16.01 9.86 -18.24
CA GLN A 86 16.07 8.40 -18.15
C GLN A 86 17.02 7.96 -17.05
N LYS A 87 18.10 8.70 -16.81
CA LYS A 87 19.08 8.38 -15.76
C LYS A 87 18.50 8.58 -14.37
N ILE A 88 17.78 9.69 -14.15
CA ILE A 88 17.09 9.97 -12.89
C ILE A 88 15.98 8.95 -12.65
N LEU A 89 15.15 8.67 -13.67
CA LEU A 89 14.09 7.67 -13.57
C LEU A 89 14.65 6.30 -13.19
N HIS A 90 15.78 5.90 -13.78
CA HIS A 90 16.42 4.62 -13.47
C HIS A 90 16.95 4.56 -12.03
N GLN A 91 17.66 5.60 -11.56
CA GLN A 91 18.14 5.68 -10.18
C GLN A 91 17.01 5.61 -9.16
N VAL A 92 15.96 6.42 -9.38
CA VAL A 92 14.79 6.46 -8.51
C VAL A 92 14.09 5.11 -8.46
N ASN A 93 13.95 4.43 -9.61
CA ASN A 93 13.31 3.13 -9.68
C ASN A 93 14.14 2.05 -8.96
N GLN A 94 15.48 2.08 -9.08
CA GLN A 94 16.37 1.18 -8.35
C GLN A 94 16.33 1.39 -6.83
N GLU A 95 16.38 2.64 -6.37
CA GLU A 95 16.29 3.00 -4.94
C GLU A 95 14.97 2.52 -4.33
N ILE A 96 13.87 2.78 -5.03
CA ILE A 96 12.53 2.37 -4.59
C ILE A 96 12.44 0.86 -4.51
N HIS A 97 12.91 0.12 -5.52
CA HIS A 97 12.97 -1.35 -5.48
C HIS A 97 13.82 -1.89 -4.33
N SER A 98 14.91 -1.21 -3.98
CA SER A 98 15.81 -1.66 -2.89
C SER A 98 15.20 -1.46 -1.50
N ARG A 99 14.42 -0.39 -1.32
CA ARG A 99 13.81 -0.02 -0.03
C ARG A 99 12.41 -0.57 0.16
N PHE A 100 11.68 -0.72 -0.93
CA PHE A 100 10.30 -1.17 -0.95
C PHE A 100 10.18 -2.24 -2.02
N ASN A 101 9.72 -3.42 -1.63
CA ASN A 101 9.58 -4.59 -2.50
C ASN A 101 8.41 -4.42 -3.51
N PHE A 102 8.33 -3.28 -4.19
CA PHE A 102 7.30 -2.98 -5.18
C PHE A 102 7.56 -3.78 -6.46
N LEU A 103 6.50 -4.23 -7.11
CA LEU A 103 6.56 -4.90 -8.42
C LEU A 103 6.66 -3.85 -9.54
N ARG A 104 7.38 -4.22 -10.61
CA ARG A 104 7.63 -3.41 -11.80
C ARG A 104 6.37 -3.04 -12.58
#